data_AF-A0A0C2MLE8-F1
#
_entry.id   AF-A0A0C2MLE8-F1
#
_cell.length_a   1.000
_cell.length_b   1.000
_cell.length_c   1.000
_cell.angle_alpha   90.00
_cell.angle_beta   90.00
_cell.angle_gamma   90.00
#
_symmetry.space_group_name_H-M   'P 1'
#
loop_
_entity.id
_entity.type
_entity.pdbx_description
1 polymer ?
#
loop_
_entity_poly.entity_id
_entity_poly.type
_entity_poly.pdbx_seq_one_letter_code
_entity_poly.pdbx_strand_id
1 'polypeptide(L)'
;MKNPVRDLPLAMFLGIFFVMLFYVMAAVSYSATLGYGVVRVSETVALTLAIRVLNQAYFIIPILICCSTFGATNGNFYASGSVIASAGFSGDLPLVFSMVHKTSRTPIVALFVELALSMIFISFKFQVLLNYAAFISWVIYLVSFCALLKLKLTSKNQPKLKIFRMPIIFIFPMILVCIFTVVMCFYLKPIGCGVFAAIIIVIFGFQFIPDELTSIGIFTNLHHKLVGTLIARCNLVPATSDDVS
;
A
#
# COMPACT_ATOMS: atom_id res chain seq x y z
N MET A 1 18.00 10.20 -9.20
CA MET A 1 19.13 9.97 -8.27
C MET A 1 20.41 9.81 -9.08
N LYS A 2 21.55 10.37 -8.64
CA LYS A 2 22.82 10.27 -9.40
C LYS A 2 23.68 9.08 -8.94
N ASN A 3 23.69 8.76 -7.65
CA ASN A 3 24.37 7.57 -7.12
C ASN A 3 23.47 6.80 -6.15
N PRO A 4 22.67 5.83 -6.65
CA PRO A 4 21.65 5.16 -5.84
C PRO A 4 22.23 4.40 -4.63
N VAL A 5 23.47 3.92 -4.69
CA VAL A 5 24.07 3.15 -3.59
C VAL A 5 24.33 4.01 -2.35
N ARG A 6 24.60 5.31 -2.53
CA ARG A 6 24.85 6.26 -1.43
C ARG A 6 23.65 7.15 -1.14
N ASP A 7 23.00 7.65 -2.20
CA ASP A 7 21.93 8.64 -2.08
C ASP A 7 20.67 8.00 -1.47
N LEU A 8 20.36 6.75 -1.82
CA LEU A 8 19.15 6.06 -1.36
C LEU A 8 19.14 5.84 0.17
N PRO A 9 20.17 5.24 0.81
CA PRO A 9 20.17 5.09 2.26
C PRO A 9 20.21 6.45 2.98
N LEU A 10 20.97 7.43 2.47
CA LEU A 10 21.03 8.76 3.08
C LEU A 10 19.66 9.47 3.05
N ALA A 11 18.97 9.42 1.91
CA ALA A 11 17.64 9.99 1.76
C ALA A 11 16.62 9.29 2.68
N MET A 12 16.70 7.97 2.83
CA MET A 12 15.85 7.22 3.77
C MET A 12 16.09 7.67 5.22
N PHE A 13 17.34 7.72 5.68
CA PHE A 13 17.64 8.10 7.06
C PHE A 13 17.23 9.55 7.38
N LEU A 14 17.55 10.50 6.50
CA LEU A 14 17.13 11.89 6.67
C LEU A 14 15.60 12.02 6.63
N GLY A 15 14.95 11.35 5.69
CA GLY A 15 13.50 11.34 5.57
C GLY A 15 12.82 10.85 6.85
N ILE A 16 13.23 9.68 7.34
CA ILE A 16 12.68 9.10 8.58
C ILE A 16 12.94 10.02 9.78
N PHE A 17 14.14 10.61 9.88
CA PHE A 17 14.49 11.51 10.97
C PHE A 17 13.59 12.77 11.00
N PHE A 18 13.42 13.44 9.87
CA PHE A 18 12.57 14.63 9.79
C PHE A 18 11.09 14.31 10.03
N VAL A 19 10.60 13.17 9.49
CA VAL A 19 9.24 12.71 9.76
C VAL A 19 9.05 12.52 11.26
N MET A 20 9.93 11.77 11.93
CA MET A 20 9.88 11.56 13.38
C MET A 20 9.91 12.87 14.16
N LEU A 21 10.79 13.80 13.79
CA LEU A 21 10.90 15.11 14.42
C LEU A 21 9.56 15.87 14.34
N PHE A 22 8.96 15.97 13.16
CA PHE A 22 7.68 16.68 12.98
C PHE A 22 6.52 16.00 13.70
N TYR A 23 6.48 14.66 13.73
CA TYR A 23 5.46 13.93 14.50
C TYR A 23 5.55 14.23 15.99
N VAL A 24 6.76 14.23 16.57
CA VAL A 24 6.96 14.55 17.99
C VAL A 24 6.61 16.02 18.26
N MET A 25 7.06 16.94 17.41
CA MET A 25 6.73 18.37 17.54
C MET A 25 5.21 18.61 17.51
N ALA A 26 4.49 17.95 16.61
CA ALA A 26 3.04 18.03 16.53
C ALA A 26 2.36 17.45 17.78
N ALA A 27 2.80 16.28 18.25
CA ALA A 27 2.26 15.66 19.46
C ALA A 27 2.43 16.54 20.71
N VAL A 28 3.62 17.16 20.86
CA VAL A 28 3.89 18.12 21.95
C VAL A 28 3.06 19.39 21.79
N SER A 29 2.92 19.91 20.57
CA SER A 29 2.10 21.10 20.30
C SER A 29 0.63 20.88 20.68
N TYR A 30 0.06 19.74 20.30
CA TYR A 30 -1.33 19.40 20.61
C TYR A 30 -1.55 19.23 22.11
N SER A 31 -0.66 18.53 22.81
CA SER A 31 -0.81 18.33 24.26
C SER A 31 -0.60 19.61 25.05
N ALA A 32 0.33 20.48 24.64
CA ALA A 32 0.59 21.76 25.30
C ALA A 32 -0.56 22.77 25.16
N THR A 33 -1.29 22.74 24.04
CA THR A 33 -2.35 23.73 23.74
C THR A 33 -3.74 23.29 24.16
N LEU A 34 -4.08 22.02 23.95
CA LEU A 34 -5.43 21.47 24.21
C LEU A 34 -5.52 20.73 25.55
N GLY A 35 -4.39 20.26 26.08
CA GLY A 35 -4.35 19.35 27.23
C GLY A 35 -4.74 17.90 26.85
N TYR A 36 -4.20 16.93 27.59
CA TYR A 36 -4.35 15.50 27.29
C TYR A 36 -5.81 15.00 27.26
N GLY A 37 -6.69 15.57 28.10
CA GLY A 37 -8.09 15.17 28.16
C GLY A 37 -8.86 15.44 26.87
N VAL A 38 -8.61 16.60 26.24
CA VAL A 38 -9.31 17.02 25.02
C VAL A 38 -8.77 16.27 23.80
N VAL A 39 -7.46 16.04 23.74
CA VAL A 39 -6.81 15.30 22.63
C VAL A 39 -7.33 13.87 22.53
N ARG A 40 -7.58 13.19 23.66
CA ARG A 40 -8.04 11.79 23.68
C ARG A 40 -9.47 11.61 23.14
N VAL A 41 -10.32 12.62 23.29
CA VAL A 41 -11.75 12.55 22.94
C VAL A 41 -12.02 13.14 21.55
N SER A 42 -11.14 14.01 21.05
CA SER A 42 -11.34 14.68 19.77
C SER A 42 -11.13 13.75 18.58
N GLU A 43 -12.12 13.61 17.71
CA GLU A 43 -11.98 12.86 16.45
C GLU A 43 -10.99 13.54 15.48
N THR A 44 -10.94 14.88 15.47
CA THR A 44 -10.01 15.66 14.62
C THR A 44 -9.25 16.69 15.46
N VAL A 45 -8.14 16.24 16.08
CA VAL A 45 -7.31 17.07 16.98
C VAL A 45 -6.83 18.37 16.30
N ALA A 46 -6.47 18.29 15.01
CA ALA A 46 -5.99 19.46 14.26
C ALA A 46 -7.06 20.55 14.07
N LEU A 47 -8.33 20.17 13.91
CA LEU A 47 -9.43 21.13 13.78
C LEU A 47 -9.72 21.80 15.12
N THR A 48 -9.75 21.03 16.20
CA THR A 48 -9.93 21.56 17.56
C THR A 48 -8.83 22.55 17.92
N LEU A 49 -7.57 22.26 17.53
CA LEU A 49 -6.46 23.20 17.66
C LEU A 49 -6.70 24.48 16.84
N ALA A 50 -7.10 24.34 15.58
CA ALA A 50 -7.31 25.48 14.68
C ALA A 50 -8.37 26.44 15.25
N ILE A 51 -9.48 25.91 15.76
CA ILE A 51 -10.53 26.72 16.40
C ILE A 51 -9.96 27.45 17.64
N ARG A 52 -9.13 26.77 18.44
CA ARG A 52 -8.55 27.34 19.66
C ARG A 52 -7.53 28.45 19.39
N VAL A 53 -6.70 28.30 18.36
CA VAL A 53 -5.55 29.19 18.09
C VAL A 53 -5.89 30.29 17.09
N LEU A 54 -6.56 29.95 15.99
CA LEU A 54 -6.79 30.84 14.85
C LEU A 54 -8.16 31.54 14.90
N ASN A 55 -9.07 31.07 15.75
CA ASN A 55 -10.42 31.58 15.97
C ASN A 55 -11.20 31.83 14.66
N GLN A 56 -11.09 33.00 14.03
CA GLN A 56 -11.75 33.33 12.76
C GLN A 56 -11.11 32.69 11.52
N ALA A 57 -9.82 32.36 11.57
CA ALA A 57 -9.08 31.78 10.44
C ALA A 57 -8.97 30.23 10.52
N TYR A 58 -9.80 29.58 11.33
CA TYR A 58 -9.73 28.13 11.55
C TYR A 58 -9.94 27.29 10.28
N PHE A 59 -10.71 27.80 9.31
CA PHE A 59 -11.07 27.12 8.06
C PHE A 59 -9.88 26.83 7.14
N ILE A 60 -8.75 27.54 7.33
CA ILE A 60 -7.54 27.35 6.52
C ILE A 60 -6.95 25.96 6.76
N ILE A 61 -6.96 25.50 8.02
CA ILE A 61 -6.38 24.21 8.41
C ILE A 61 -7.08 23.01 7.74
N PRO A 62 -8.42 22.84 7.78
CA PRO A 62 -9.07 21.74 7.09
C PRO A 62 -8.88 21.79 5.57
N ILE A 63 -8.82 22.99 4.95
CA ILE A 63 -8.51 23.12 3.51
C ILE A 63 -7.11 22.56 3.21
N LEU A 64 -6.10 22.93 4.01
CA LEU A 64 -4.74 22.40 3.85
C LEU A 64 -4.69 20.87 4.03
N ILE A 65 -5.43 20.33 5.00
CA ILE A 65 -5.54 18.88 5.22
C ILE A 65 -6.19 18.20 4.00
N CYS A 66 -7.27 18.76 3.46
CA CYS A 66 -7.93 18.25 2.26
C CYS A 66 -6.98 18.27 1.05
N CYS A 67 -6.25 19.36 0.81
CA CYS A 67 -5.27 19.42 -0.29
C CYS A 67 -4.16 18.38 -0.13
N SER A 68 -3.66 18.17 1.09
CA SER A 68 -2.61 17.19 1.38
C SER A 68 -3.09 15.75 1.18
N THR A 69 -4.26 15.42 1.73
CA THR A 69 -4.86 14.08 1.59
C THR A 69 -5.21 13.78 0.14
N PHE A 70 -5.77 14.76 -0.59
CA PHE A 70 -6.03 14.62 -2.03
C PHE A 70 -4.75 14.35 -2.82
N GLY A 71 -3.66 15.08 -2.54
CA GLY A 71 -2.36 14.85 -3.16
C GLY A 71 -1.80 13.45 -2.88
N ALA A 72 -1.89 13.00 -1.63
CA ALA A 72 -1.44 11.66 -1.24
C ALA A 72 -2.27 10.55 -1.89
N THR A 73 -3.60 10.67 -1.92
CA THR A 73 -4.49 9.71 -2.57
C THR A 73 -4.25 9.64 -4.07
N ASN A 74 -4.07 10.78 -4.75
CA ASN A 74 -3.77 10.81 -6.17
C ASN A 74 -2.44 10.11 -6.48
N GLY A 75 -1.39 10.35 -5.69
CA GLY A 75 -0.11 9.65 -5.84
C GLY A 75 -0.23 8.13 -5.62
N ASN A 76 -1.01 7.71 -4.63
CA ASN A 76 -1.28 6.30 -4.38
C ASN A 76 -2.05 5.65 -5.55
N PHE A 77 -3.04 6.35 -6.10
CA PHE A 77 -3.87 5.86 -7.21
C PHE A 77 -3.03 5.55 -8.46
N TYR A 78 -2.07 6.41 -8.80
CA TYR A 78 -1.14 6.12 -9.89
C TYR A 78 -0.22 4.95 -9.59
N ALA A 79 0.34 4.88 -8.38
CA ALA A 79 1.25 3.79 -7.99
C ALA A 79 0.56 2.42 -8.02
N SER A 80 -0.64 2.32 -7.43
CA SER A 80 -1.47 1.13 -7.46
C SER A 80 -1.80 0.68 -8.89
N GLY A 81 -2.23 1.63 -9.75
CA GLY A 81 -2.55 1.35 -11.15
C GLY A 81 -1.37 0.75 -11.92
N SER A 82 -0.17 1.29 -11.74
CA SER A 82 1.06 0.77 -12.36
C SER A 82 1.42 -0.64 -11.86
N VAL A 83 1.25 -0.92 -10.56
CA VAL A 83 1.50 -2.26 -10.00
C VAL A 83 0.54 -3.29 -10.59
N ILE A 84 -0.75 -2.96 -10.69
CA ILE A 84 -1.77 -3.86 -11.27
C ILE A 84 -1.50 -4.11 -12.76
N ALA A 85 -1.11 -3.07 -13.50
CA ALA A 85 -0.74 -3.20 -14.91
C ALA A 85 0.50 -4.08 -15.10
N SER A 86 1.50 -3.93 -14.23
CA SER A 86 2.71 -4.76 -14.22
C SER A 86 2.43 -6.24 -13.92
N ALA A 87 1.55 -6.50 -12.95
CA ALA A 87 1.11 -7.85 -12.62
C ALA A 87 0.32 -8.49 -13.78
N GLY A 88 -0.51 -7.73 -14.50
CA GLY A 88 -1.18 -8.20 -15.71
C GLY A 88 -0.21 -8.49 -16.86
N PHE A 89 0.87 -7.71 -16.99
CA PHE A 89 1.91 -7.93 -18.00
C PHE A 89 2.76 -9.17 -17.70
N SER A 90 3.05 -9.42 -16.42
CA SER A 90 3.85 -10.57 -15.97
C SER A 90 3.09 -11.91 -16.03
N GLY A 91 1.78 -11.88 -16.29
CA GLY A 91 0.91 -13.06 -16.32
C GLY A 91 0.35 -13.48 -14.96
N ASP A 92 0.67 -12.75 -13.89
CA ASP A 92 0.14 -13.01 -12.53
C ASP A 92 -1.36 -12.64 -12.42
N LEU A 93 -1.81 -11.69 -13.25
CA LEU A 93 -3.20 -11.28 -13.35
C LEU A 93 -3.72 -11.44 -14.79
N PRO A 94 -5.05 -11.58 -14.99
CA PRO A 94 -5.63 -11.67 -16.32
C PRO A 94 -5.26 -10.49 -17.22
N LEU A 95 -5.13 -10.74 -18.52
CA LEU A 95 -4.64 -9.78 -19.52
C LEU A 95 -5.49 -8.49 -19.63
N VAL A 96 -6.71 -8.51 -19.09
CA VAL A 96 -7.54 -7.30 -18.93
C VAL A 96 -6.86 -6.21 -18.11
N PHE A 97 -6.07 -6.59 -17.12
CA PHE A 97 -5.40 -5.66 -16.21
C PHE A 97 -4.15 -5.01 -16.82
N SER A 98 -3.55 -5.61 -17.86
CA SER A 98 -2.45 -4.99 -18.62
C SER A 98 -2.92 -4.09 -19.75
N MET A 99 -4.23 -3.84 -19.89
CA MET A 99 -4.74 -2.93 -20.91
C MET A 99 -4.54 -1.47 -20.54
N VAL A 100 -3.95 -0.72 -21.46
CA VAL A 100 -3.56 0.68 -21.29
C VAL A 100 -4.20 1.53 -22.40
N HIS A 101 -4.56 2.77 -22.09
CA HIS A 101 -5.10 3.68 -23.10
C HIS A 101 -4.05 4.10 -24.14
N LYS A 102 -4.42 4.06 -25.43
CA LYS A 102 -3.50 4.26 -26.55
C LYS A 102 -2.75 5.60 -26.55
N THR A 103 -3.39 6.68 -26.11
CA THR A 103 -2.83 8.04 -26.13
C THR A 103 -2.25 8.46 -24.79
N SER A 104 -2.99 8.23 -23.70
CA SER A 104 -2.60 8.65 -22.35
C SER A 104 -1.65 7.68 -21.65
N ARG A 105 -1.46 6.48 -22.20
CA ARG A 105 -0.70 5.37 -21.57
C ARG A 105 -1.10 5.10 -20.11
N THR A 106 -2.38 5.28 -19.77
CA THR A 106 -2.92 5.06 -18.43
C THR A 106 -3.68 3.73 -18.33
N PRO A 107 -3.49 2.95 -17.25
CA PRO A 107 -4.16 1.66 -17.06
C PRO A 107 -5.60 1.87 -16.54
N ILE A 108 -6.52 2.29 -17.43
CA ILE A 108 -7.90 2.68 -17.07
C ILE A 108 -8.65 1.56 -16.32
N VAL A 109 -8.48 0.30 -16.74
CA VAL A 109 -9.22 -0.82 -16.14
C VAL A 109 -8.76 -1.09 -14.71
N ALA A 110 -7.45 -1.04 -14.46
CA ALA A 110 -6.89 -1.17 -13.12
C ALA A 110 -7.40 -0.07 -12.17
N LEU A 111 -7.38 1.18 -12.65
CA LEU A 111 -7.86 2.33 -11.89
C LEU A 111 -9.37 2.25 -11.58
N PHE A 112 -10.18 1.75 -12.52
CA PHE A 112 -11.61 1.57 -12.28
C PHE A 112 -11.89 0.49 -11.21
N VAL A 113 -11.12 -0.60 -11.23
CA VAL A 113 -11.24 -1.65 -10.21
C VAL A 113 -10.80 -1.14 -8.83
N GLU A 114 -9.71 -0.36 -8.77
CA GLU A 114 -9.28 0.29 -7.52
C GLU A 114 -10.34 1.26 -6.99
N LEU A 115 -10.97 2.05 -7.87
CA LEU A 115 -12.06 2.95 -7.50
C LEU A 115 -13.28 2.18 -6.97
N ALA A 116 -13.70 1.13 -7.67
CA ALA A 116 -14.82 0.29 -7.25
C ALA A 116 -14.55 -0.36 -5.89
N LEU A 117 -13.33 -0.85 -5.66
CA LEU A 117 -12.91 -1.43 -4.39
C LEU A 117 -12.89 -0.38 -3.27
N SER A 118 -12.39 0.82 -3.57
CA SER A 118 -12.39 1.95 -2.63
C SER A 118 -13.81 2.34 -2.20
N MET A 119 -14.78 2.33 -3.13
CA MET A 119 -16.19 2.60 -2.84
C MET A 119 -16.80 1.56 -1.88
N ILE A 120 -16.42 0.29 -2.02
CA ILE A 120 -16.84 -0.77 -1.09
C ILE A 120 -16.25 -0.50 0.30
N PHE A 121 -14.96 -0.16 0.38
CA PHE A 121 -14.28 0.07 1.66
C PHE A 121 -14.73 1.33 2.41
N ILE A 122 -15.26 2.35 1.71
CA ILE A 122 -15.84 3.55 2.33
C ILE A 122 -17.02 3.22 3.26
N SER A 123 -17.73 2.11 3.02
CA SER A 123 -18.87 1.70 3.86
C SER A 123 -18.46 1.22 5.26
N PHE A 124 -17.17 0.95 5.49
CA PHE A 124 -16.66 0.48 6.78
C PHE A 124 -16.22 1.63 7.68
N LYS A 125 -16.28 1.40 9.01
CA LYS A 125 -15.78 2.37 9.99
C LYS A 125 -14.27 2.56 9.83
N PHE A 126 -13.82 3.81 9.83
CA PHE A 126 -12.40 4.17 9.67
C PHE A 126 -11.45 3.43 10.63
N GLN A 127 -11.80 3.35 11.92
CA GLN A 127 -10.98 2.62 12.91
C GLN A 127 -10.82 1.13 12.59
N VAL A 128 -11.85 0.53 11.99
CA VAL A 128 -11.82 -0.88 11.60
C VAL A 128 -10.88 -1.04 10.39
N LEU A 129 -11.01 -0.16 9.39
CA LEU A 129 -10.15 -0.15 8.21
C LEU A 129 -8.67 0.08 8.55
N LEU A 130 -8.37 1.01 9.48
CA LEU A 130 -7.00 1.27 9.96
C LEU A 130 -6.37 0.03 10.59
N ASN A 131 -7.12 -0.69 11.44
CA ASN A 131 -6.61 -1.90 12.08
C ASN A 131 -6.31 -2.99 11.05
N TYR A 132 -7.15 -3.11 10.01
CA TYR A 132 -6.95 -4.09 8.93
C TYR A 132 -5.76 -3.74 8.03
N ALA A 133 -5.64 -2.48 7.63
CA ALA A 133 -4.50 -2.00 6.85
C ALA A 133 -3.19 -2.24 7.61
N ALA A 134 -3.15 -1.88 8.90
CA ALA A 134 -1.98 -2.13 9.74
C ALA A 134 -1.64 -3.62 9.81
N PHE A 135 -2.61 -4.50 10.07
CA PHE A 135 -2.40 -5.94 10.12
C PHE A 135 -1.77 -6.48 8.83
N ILE A 136 -2.35 -6.13 7.67
CA ILE A 136 -1.85 -6.58 6.36
C ILE A 136 -0.42 -6.07 6.12
N SER A 137 -0.15 -4.79 6.40
CA SER A 137 1.19 -4.23 6.26
C SER A 137 2.22 -4.97 7.13
N TRP A 138 1.90 -5.27 8.39
CA TRP A 138 2.80 -6.00 9.28
C TRP A 138 3.04 -7.44 8.84
N VAL A 139 2.03 -8.12 8.30
CA VAL A 139 2.19 -9.47 7.71
C VAL A 139 3.09 -9.42 6.47
N ILE A 140 2.88 -8.46 5.56
CA ILE A 140 3.73 -8.29 4.36
C ILE A 140 5.17 -7.95 4.75
N TYR A 141 5.38 -7.09 5.75
CA TYR A 141 6.71 -6.80 6.28
C TYR A 141 7.35 -8.03 6.90
N LEU A 142 6.61 -8.84 7.67
CA LEU A 142 7.10 -10.10 8.24
C LEU A 142 7.59 -11.04 7.13
N VAL A 143 6.76 -11.27 6.10
CA VAL A 143 7.12 -12.13 4.96
C VAL A 143 8.34 -11.58 4.24
N SER A 144 8.42 -10.26 4.02
CA SER A 144 9.55 -9.60 3.37
C SER A 144 10.85 -9.75 4.14
N PHE A 145 10.85 -9.57 5.47
CA PHE A 145 12.04 -9.76 6.30
C PHE A 145 12.46 -11.23 6.39
N CYS A 146 11.50 -12.17 6.46
CA CYS A 146 11.79 -13.60 6.39
C CYS A 146 12.39 -14.00 5.03
N ALA A 147 11.86 -13.47 3.93
CA ALA A 147 12.39 -13.67 2.58
C ALA A 147 13.81 -13.08 2.47
N LEU A 148 14.04 -11.88 3.01
CA LEU A 148 15.37 -11.26 3.06
C LEU A 148 16.37 -12.09 3.87
N LEU A 149 15.95 -12.65 5.01
CA LEU A 149 16.78 -13.52 5.83
C LEU A 149 17.15 -14.80 5.08
N LYS A 150 16.16 -15.48 4.47
CA LYS A 150 16.38 -16.67 3.65
C LYS A 150 17.31 -16.36 2.47
N LEU A 151 17.07 -15.25 1.77
CA LEU A 151 17.91 -14.81 0.66
C LEU A 151 19.36 -14.56 1.10
N LYS A 152 19.59 -13.92 2.24
CA LYS A 152 20.95 -13.70 2.78
C LYS A 152 21.64 -14.99 3.19
N LEU A 153 20.91 -15.95 3.76
CA LEU A 153 21.47 -17.26 4.14
C LEU A 153 21.83 -18.09 2.89
N THR A 154 20.98 -18.08 1.86
CA THR A 154 21.21 -18.82 0.61
C THR A 154 22.23 -18.13 -0.32
N SER A 155 22.24 -16.80 -0.38
CA SER A 155 23.11 -16.03 -1.29
C SER A 155 24.54 -15.81 -0.80
N LYS A 156 24.97 -16.53 0.25
CA LYS A 156 26.32 -16.40 0.83
C LYS A 156 27.45 -16.56 -0.20
N ASN A 157 27.18 -17.18 -1.36
CA ASN A 157 28.13 -17.46 -2.44
C ASN A 157 28.00 -16.58 -3.72
N GLN A 158 27.15 -15.55 -3.77
CA GLN A 158 26.98 -14.73 -4.99
C GLN A 158 27.44 -13.26 -4.82
N PRO A 159 28.47 -12.79 -5.55
CA PRO A 159 29.05 -11.45 -5.36
C PRO A 159 28.18 -10.28 -5.82
N LYS A 160 27.19 -10.50 -6.70
CA LYS A 160 26.33 -9.45 -7.28
C LYS A 160 25.23 -8.93 -6.34
N LEU A 161 24.93 -9.62 -5.24
CA LEU A 161 23.90 -9.23 -4.26
C LEU A 161 24.41 -8.32 -3.12
N LYS A 162 25.67 -7.87 -3.19
CA LYS A 162 26.32 -7.03 -2.17
C LYS A 162 25.81 -5.58 -2.08
N ILE A 163 24.78 -5.21 -2.85
CA ILE A 163 24.33 -3.80 -3.00
C ILE A 163 23.69 -3.25 -1.71
N PHE A 164 23.15 -4.11 -0.83
CA PHE A 164 22.61 -3.69 0.47
C PHE A 164 23.31 -4.39 1.66
N ARG A 165 24.38 -3.77 2.17
CA ARG A 165 25.13 -4.22 3.36
C ARG A 165 24.37 -3.91 4.67
N MET A 166 23.16 -4.43 4.83
CA MET A 166 22.49 -4.41 6.13
C MET A 166 22.97 -5.58 7.00
N PRO A 167 23.55 -5.34 8.19
CA PRO A 167 23.94 -6.40 9.10
C PRO A 167 22.75 -7.27 9.51
N ILE A 168 22.94 -8.58 9.56
CA ILE A 168 21.89 -9.56 9.91
C ILE A 168 21.33 -9.28 11.32
N ILE A 169 22.14 -8.69 12.20
CA ILE A 169 21.74 -8.33 13.57
C ILE A 169 20.54 -7.38 13.63
N PHE A 170 20.28 -6.59 12.57
CA PHE A 170 19.11 -5.70 12.50
C PHE A 170 17.84 -6.41 11.98
N ILE A 171 17.97 -7.57 11.33
CA ILE A 171 16.83 -8.29 10.74
C ILE A 171 16.05 -9.04 11.84
N PHE A 172 16.76 -9.73 12.73
CA PHE A 172 16.15 -10.48 13.84
C PHE A 172 15.21 -9.66 14.74
N PRO A 173 15.60 -8.48 15.27
CA PRO A 173 14.69 -7.69 16.10
C PRO A 173 13.49 -7.19 15.31
N MET A 174 13.64 -6.87 14.02
CA MET A 174 12.52 -6.46 13.17
C MET A 174 11.51 -7.58 12.96
N ILE A 175 11.97 -8.82 12.75
CA ILE A 175 11.08 -10.00 12.68
C ILE A 175 10.34 -10.16 14.01
N LEU A 176 11.03 -10.04 15.14
CA LEU A 176 10.41 -10.17 16.47
C LEU A 176 9.32 -9.11 16.69
N VAL A 177 9.59 -7.85 16.33
CA VAL A 177 8.61 -6.76 16.40
C VAL A 177 7.41 -7.04 15.48
N CYS A 178 7.65 -7.51 14.25
CA CYS A 178 6.54 -7.85 13.34
C CYS A 178 5.67 -8.99 13.91
N ILE A 179 6.28 -10.06 14.44
CA ILE A 179 5.56 -11.17 15.08
C ILE A 179 4.74 -10.65 16.26
N PHE A 180 5.37 -9.88 17.15
CA PHE A 180 4.70 -9.30 18.31
C PHE A 180 3.49 -8.44 17.91
N THR A 181 3.64 -7.55 16.93
CA THR A 181 2.55 -6.68 16.49
C THR A 181 1.43 -7.47 15.82
N VAL A 182 1.74 -8.48 15.00
CA VAL A 182 0.74 -9.37 14.40
C VAL A 182 -0.06 -10.10 15.49
N VAL A 183 0.62 -10.63 16.52
CA VAL A 183 -0.04 -11.27 17.66
C VAL A 183 -0.94 -10.28 18.42
N MET A 184 -0.47 -9.04 18.63
CA MET A 184 -1.26 -7.99 19.27
C MET A 184 -2.50 -7.60 18.46
N CYS A 185 -2.41 -7.54 17.13
CA CYS A 185 -3.56 -7.33 16.27
C CYS A 185 -4.63 -8.42 16.45
N PHE A 186 -4.22 -9.70 16.53
CA PHE A 186 -5.13 -10.81 16.81
C PHE A 186 -5.73 -10.75 18.21
N TYR A 187 -4.95 -10.33 19.21
CA TYR A 187 -5.45 -10.20 20.58
C TYR A 187 -6.54 -9.12 20.70
N LEU A 188 -6.36 -7.97 20.04
CA LEU A 188 -7.31 -6.85 20.13
C LEU A 188 -8.60 -7.11 19.34
N LYS A 189 -8.51 -7.68 18.14
CA LYS A 189 -9.64 -7.83 17.19
C LYS A 189 -9.52 -9.16 16.42
N PRO A 190 -9.78 -10.31 17.05
CA PRO A 190 -9.51 -11.63 16.46
C PRO A 190 -10.36 -11.94 15.22
N ILE A 191 -11.65 -11.61 15.24
CA ILE A 191 -12.60 -11.92 14.16
C ILE A 191 -12.21 -11.22 12.86
N GLY A 192 -11.90 -9.92 12.95
CA GLY A 192 -11.54 -9.13 11.78
C GLY A 192 -10.21 -9.58 11.17
N CYS A 193 -9.17 -9.75 12.00
CA CYS A 193 -7.86 -10.21 11.51
C CYS A 193 -7.93 -11.63 10.92
N GLY A 194 -8.75 -12.52 11.50
CA GLY A 194 -8.96 -13.87 10.98
C GLY A 194 -9.58 -13.89 9.57
N VAL A 195 -10.57 -13.03 9.30
CA VAL A 195 -11.17 -12.93 7.96
C VAL A 195 -10.14 -12.45 6.93
N PHE A 196 -9.35 -11.41 7.24
CA PHE A 196 -8.32 -10.93 6.30
C PHE A 196 -7.18 -11.93 6.11
N ALA A 197 -6.77 -12.64 7.17
CA ALA A 197 -5.81 -13.73 7.05
C ALA A 197 -6.34 -14.85 6.14
N ALA A 198 -7.62 -15.21 6.29
CA ALA A 198 -8.27 -16.19 5.41
C ALA A 198 -8.31 -15.71 3.95
N ILE A 199 -8.66 -14.44 3.71
CA ILE A 199 -8.63 -13.84 2.36
C ILE A 199 -7.23 -13.92 1.76
N ILE A 200 -6.20 -13.56 2.52
CA ILE A 200 -4.81 -13.65 2.05
C ILE A 200 -4.45 -15.09 1.69
N ILE A 201 -4.78 -16.06 2.55
CA ILE A 201 -4.52 -17.49 2.30
C ILE A 201 -5.26 -17.97 1.05
N VAL A 202 -6.52 -17.55 0.86
CA VAL A 202 -7.31 -17.89 -0.32
C VAL A 202 -6.67 -17.29 -1.57
N ILE A 203 -6.26 -16.02 -1.55
CA ILE A 203 -5.61 -15.36 -2.71
C ILE A 203 -4.30 -16.07 -3.06
N PHE A 204 -3.43 -16.34 -2.08
CA PHE A 204 -2.20 -17.10 -2.32
C PHE A 204 -2.51 -18.53 -2.79
N GLY A 205 -3.55 -19.17 -2.24
CA GLY A 205 -4.00 -20.49 -2.65
C GLY A 205 -4.48 -20.51 -4.10
N PHE A 206 -5.19 -19.48 -4.56
CA PHE A 206 -5.60 -19.32 -5.96
C PHE A 206 -4.41 -19.21 -6.91
N GLN A 207 -3.31 -18.58 -6.48
CA GLN A 207 -2.09 -18.45 -7.29
C GLN A 207 -1.33 -19.78 -7.49
N PHE A 208 -1.59 -20.78 -6.64
CA PHE A 208 -1.02 -22.13 -6.77
C PHE A 208 -1.95 -23.13 -7.47
N ILE A 209 -3.14 -22.72 -7.93
CA ILE A 209 -4.00 -23.58 -8.72
C ILE A 209 -3.32 -23.76 -10.10
N PRO A 210 -3.02 -25.00 -10.53
CA PRO A 210 -2.39 -25.24 -11.83
C PRO A 210 -3.29 -24.77 -12.97
N ASP A 211 -2.69 -24.16 -14.00
CA ASP A 211 -3.36 -23.56 -15.16
C ASP A 211 -4.35 -24.49 -15.89
N GLU A 212 -4.22 -25.80 -15.69
CA GLU A 212 -5.14 -26.81 -16.22
C GLU A 212 -6.58 -26.70 -15.66
N LEU A 213 -6.77 -26.18 -14.44
CA LEU A 213 -8.11 -26.02 -13.82
C LEU A 213 -8.80 -24.69 -14.17
N THR A 214 -8.03 -23.65 -14.52
CA THR A 214 -8.54 -22.31 -14.90
C THR A 214 -9.05 -22.24 -16.33
N SER A 215 -8.75 -23.26 -17.15
CA SER A 215 -9.31 -23.47 -18.50
C SER A 215 -10.77 -23.94 -18.48
N ILE A 216 -11.62 -23.35 -17.64
CA ILE A 216 -13.07 -23.49 -17.82
C ILE A 216 -13.44 -22.58 -18.99
N GLY A 217 -13.72 -23.17 -20.16
CA GLY A 217 -13.94 -22.44 -21.42
C GLY A 217 -15.01 -21.33 -21.38
N ILE A 218 -15.87 -21.31 -20.36
CA ILE A 218 -16.83 -20.23 -20.09
C ILE A 218 -16.12 -18.96 -19.60
N PHE A 219 -15.16 -19.09 -18.68
CA PHE A 219 -14.42 -17.96 -18.11
C PHE A 219 -13.50 -17.33 -19.16
N THR A 220 -12.84 -18.15 -19.97
CA THR A 220 -11.99 -17.70 -21.08
C THR A 220 -12.80 -16.99 -22.16
N ASN A 221 -13.98 -17.50 -22.52
CA ASN A 221 -14.88 -16.84 -23.47
C ASN A 221 -15.43 -15.51 -22.94
N LEU A 222 -15.82 -15.46 -21.66
CA LEU A 222 -16.27 -14.21 -21.03
C LEU A 222 -15.13 -13.18 -20.98
N HIS A 223 -13.92 -13.64 -20.64
CA HIS A 223 -12.71 -12.81 -20.61
C HIS A 223 -12.41 -12.24 -21.99
N HIS A 224 -12.36 -13.07 -23.05
CA HIS A 224 -12.14 -12.61 -24.42
C HIS A 224 -13.22 -11.64 -24.90
N LYS A 225 -14.50 -11.87 -24.54
CA LYS A 225 -15.60 -10.98 -24.90
C LYS A 225 -15.51 -9.64 -24.18
N LEU A 226 -15.11 -9.63 -22.91
CA LEU A 226 -14.82 -8.41 -22.13
C LEU A 226 -13.64 -7.64 -22.72
N VAL A 227 -12.53 -8.32 -23.01
CA VAL A 227 -11.34 -7.75 -23.64
C VAL A 227 -11.71 -7.11 -24.99
N GLY A 228 -12.41 -7.84 -25.86
CA GLY A 228 -12.83 -7.32 -27.16
C GLY A 228 -13.77 -6.12 -27.06
N THR A 229 -14.69 -6.12 -26.10
CA THR A 229 -15.61 -4.99 -25.88
C THR A 229 -14.87 -3.76 -25.34
N LEU A 230 -13.91 -3.96 -24.43
CA LEU A 230 -13.10 -2.90 -23.84
C LEU A 230 -12.14 -2.28 -24.86
N ILE A 231 -11.50 -3.09 -25.71
CA ILE A 231 -10.66 -2.61 -26.82
C ILE A 231 -11.49 -1.76 -27.79
N ALA A 232 -12.68 -2.24 -28.17
CA ALA A 232 -13.55 -1.56 -29.13
C ALA A 232 -14.15 -0.24 -28.61
N ARG A 233 -14.54 -0.17 -27.32
CA ARG A 233 -15.17 1.04 -26.75
C ARG A 233 -14.17 2.05 -26.19
N CYS A 234 -13.04 1.60 -25.63
CA CYS A 234 -12.14 2.46 -24.86
C CYS A 234 -10.77 2.68 -25.54
N ASN A 235 -10.57 2.19 -26.77
CA ASN A 235 -9.34 2.35 -27.56
C ASN A 235 -8.09 1.92 -26.77
N LEU A 236 -8.17 0.73 -26.19
CA LEU A 236 -7.15 0.15 -25.31
C LEU A 236 -6.18 -0.72 -26.11
N VAL A 237 -4.91 -0.72 -25.70
CA VAL A 237 -3.83 -1.54 -26.25
C VAL A 237 -3.16 -2.27 -25.09
N PRO A 238 -2.72 -3.53 -25.25
CA PRO A 238 -1.92 -4.20 -24.21
C PRO A 238 -0.63 -3.42 -23.92
N ALA A 239 -0.27 -3.34 -22.62
CA ALA A 239 0.93 -2.67 -22.16
C ALA A 239 2.19 -3.26 -22.81
N THR A 240 3.12 -2.39 -23.21
CA THR A 240 4.48 -2.79 -23.62
C THR A 240 5.45 -2.64 -22.45
N SER A 241 6.67 -3.19 -22.57
CA SER A 241 7.71 -3.12 -21.53
C SER A 241 8.03 -1.71 -21.07
N ASP A 242 7.89 -0.73 -21.96
CA ASP A 242 8.21 0.69 -21.70
C ASP A 242 7.11 1.41 -20.89
N ASP A 243 5.92 0.82 -20.79
CA ASP A 243 4.78 1.39 -20.05
C ASP A 243 4.75 0.93 -18.58
N VAL A 244 5.55 -0.07 -18.26
CA VAL A 244 5.56 -0.78 -16.97
C VAL A 244 6.85 -0.50 -16.17
N SER A 245 7.89 0.05 -16.83
CA SER A 245 9.22 0.31 -16.25
C SER A 245 9.34 1.60 -15.48
#